data_AF-A0A1C6F4Q2-F1
#
_entry.id   AF-A0A1C6F4Q2-F1
#
_cell.length_a   1.000
_cell.length_b   1.000
_cell.length_c   1.000
_cell.angle_alpha   90.00
_cell.angle_beta   90.00
_cell.angle_gamma   90.00
#
_symmetry.space_group_name_H-M   'P 1'
#
loop_
_entity.id
_entity.type
_entity.pdbx_description
1 polymer ?
#
loop_
_entity_poly.entity_id
_entity_poly.type
_entity_poly.pdbx_seq_one_letter_code
_entity_poly.pdbx_strand_id
1 'polypeptide(L)'
;MANIRIDTDGLQNNISSMRAYVNELDSLNARTQSLLAQIASSWEGEASTAYINIMTERMQKAGQMKELLQEFISYMEAARTKFVSRDQEGASAIRGC
;
A
#
# COMPACT_ATOMS: atom_id res chain seq x y z
N MET A 1 5.47 32.77 -15.25
CA MET A 1 5.07 31.81 -14.20
C MET A 1 4.95 30.45 -14.85
N ALA A 2 5.70 29.44 -14.38
CA ALA A 2 5.49 28.07 -14.85
C ALA A 2 4.08 27.65 -14.43
N ASN A 3 3.25 27.24 -15.40
CA ASN A 3 1.89 26.79 -15.15
C ASN A 3 1.97 25.38 -14.55
N ILE A 4 2.21 25.28 -13.23
CA ILE A 4 2.25 24.00 -12.53
C ILE A 4 0.81 23.46 -12.50
N ARG A 5 0.47 22.66 -13.51
CA ARG A 5 -0.78 21.89 -13.52
C ARG A 5 -0.59 20.68 -12.63
N ILE A 6 -1.33 20.63 -11.53
CA ILE A 6 -1.31 19.48 -10.63
C ILE A 6 -2.31 18.46 -11.14
N ASP A 7 -1.83 17.26 -11.46
CA ASP A 7 -2.66 16.13 -11.89
C ASP A 7 -3.25 15.38 -10.68
N THR A 8 -4.31 15.93 -10.11
CA THR A 8 -4.99 15.34 -8.94
C THR A 8 -5.77 14.07 -9.28
N ASP A 9 -6.17 13.90 -10.54
CA ASP A 9 -6.82 12.69 -11.05
C ASP A 9 -5.82 11.56 -11.21
N GLY A 10 -4.64 11.83 -11.78
CA GLY A 10 -3.53 10.89 -11.84
C GLY A 10 -3.10 10.41 -10.44
N LEU A 11 -3.02 11.33 -9.46
CA LEU A 11 -2.76 10.96 -8.06
C LEU A 11 -3.87 10.06 -7.49
N GLN A 12 -5.14 10.36 -7.75
CA GLN A 12 -6.26 9.53 -7.30
C GLN A 12 -6.23 8.12 -7.90
N ASN A 13 -5.89 8.01 -9.19
CA ASN A 13 -5.75 6.72 -9.87
C ASN A 13 -4.59 5.91 -9.27
N ASN A 14 -3.45 6.55 -8.99
CA ASN A 14 -2.31 5.89 -8.35
C ASN A 14 -2.64 5.41 -6.94
N ILE A 15 -3.31 6.24 -6.12
CA ILE A 15 -3.82 5.83 -4.79
C ILE A 15 -4.70 4.59 -4.90
N SER A 16 -5.63 4.58 -5.87
CA SER A 16 -6.57 3.47 -6.07
C SER A 16 -5.84 2.18 -6.47
N SER A 17 -4.88 2.26 -7.40
CA SER A 17 -4.05 1.13 -7.81
C SER A 17 -3.19 0.61 -6.66
N MET A 18 -2.57 1.49 -5.87
CA MET A 18 -1.76 1.08 -4.72
C MET A 18 -2.60 0.40 -3.63
N ARG A 19 -3.82 0.89 -3.37
CA ARG A 19 -4.76 0.19 -2.47
C ARG A 19 -5.09 -1.21 -2.97
N ALA A 20 -5.27 -1.39 -4.28
CA ALA A 20 -5.49 -2.70 -4.87
C ALA A 20 -4.28 -3.64 -4.67
N TYR A 21 -3.06 -3.16 -4.93
CA TYR A 21 -1.84 -3.95 -4.69
C TYR A 21 -1.63 -4.30 -3.22
N VAL A 22 -1.93 -3.39 -2.29
CA VAL A 22 -1.89 -3.67 -0.85
C VAL A 22 -2.86 -4.79 -0.46
N ASN A 23 -4.07 -4.78 -1.02
CA ASN A 23 -5.07 -5.84 -0.77
C ASN A 23 -4.64 -7.19 -1.37
N GLU A 24 -4.00 -7.18 -2.54
CA GLU A 24 -3.46 -8.38 -3.16
C GLU A 24 -2.31 -8.96 -2.34
N LEU A 25 -1.39 -8.11 -1.87
CA LEU A 25 -0.29 -8.50 -0.98
C LEU A 25 -0.82 -9.14 0.31
N ASP A 26 -1.83 -8.54 0.93
CA ASP A 26 -2.46 -9.06 2.15
C ASP A 26 -3.09 -10.44 1.91
N SER A 27 -3.82 -10.59 0.81
CA SER A 27 -4.44 -11.85 0.41
C SER A 27 -3.40 -12.94 0.13
N LEU A 28 -2.30 -12.58 -0.54
CA LEU A 28 -1.19 -13.50 -0.80
C LEU A 28 -0.51 -13.92 0.50
N ASN A 29 -0.31 -13.01 1.44
CA ASN A 29 0.30 -13.29 2.73
C ASN A 29 -0.57 -14.25 3.56
N ALA A 30 -1.89 -14.03 3.60
CA ALA A 30 -2.84 -14.91 4.30
C ALA A 30 -2.90 -16.33 3.67
N ARG A 31 -2.87 -16.43 2.34
CA ARG A 31 -2.79 -17.72 1.63
C ARG A 31 -1.48 -18.44 1.93
N THR A 32 -0.37 -17.71 1.97
CA THR A 32 0.95 -18.25 2.31
C THR A 32 0.94 -18.79 3.74
N GLN A 33 0.36 -18.06 4.69
CA GLN A 33 0.19 -18.52 6.08
C GLN A 33 -0.52 -19.87 6.16
N SER A 34 -1.63 -19.99 5.44
CA SER A 34 -2.44 -21.21 5.42
C SER A 34 -1.67 -22.39 4.82
N LEU A 35 -0.90 -22.14 3.75
CA LEU A 35 -0.06 -23.15 3.11
C LEU A 35 1.07 -23.63 4.04
N LEU A 36 1.73 -22.70 4.74
CA LEU A 36 2.78 -23.06 5.71
C LEU A 36 2.25 -23.88 6.86
N ALA A 37 1.06 -23.57 7.37
CA ALA A 37 0.41 -24.36 8.41
C ALA A 37 0.12 -25.79 7.94
N GLN A 38 -0.33 -25.97 6.69
CA GLN A 38 -0.54 -27.30 6.11
C GLN A 38 0.78 -28.06 5.95
N ILE A 39 1.83 -27.41 5.44
CA ILE A 39 3.16 -28.01 5.30
C ILE A 39 3.70 -28.46 6.67
N ALA A 40 3.60 -27.59 7.68
CA ALA A 40 4.01 -27.89 9.05
C ALA A 40 3.28 -29.10 9.66
N SER A 41 2.04 -29.36 9.23
CA SER A 41 1.25 -30.49 9.73
C SER A 41 1.60 -31.84 9.09
N SER A 42 2.21 -31.83 7.90
CA SER A 42 2.47 -33.07 7.12
C SER A 42 3.95 -33.39 6.93
N TRP A 43 4.82 -32.39 7.04
CA TRP A 43 6.26 -32.54 6.82
C TRP A 43 6.99 -32.31 8.14
N GLU A 44 7.56 -33.36 8.69
CA GLU A 44 8.31 -33.34 9.95
C GLU A 44 9.82 -33.34 9.71
N GLY A 45 10.58 -32.90 10.72
CA GLY A 45 12.05 -32.93 10.74
C GLY A 45 12.70 -31.55 10.54
N GLU A 46 14.00 -31.48 10.78
CA GLU A 46 14.76 -30.22 10.87
C GLU A 46 14.70 -29.37 9.59
N ALA A 47 14.68 -30.01 8.42
CA ALA A 47 14.54 -29.33 7.13
C ALA A 47 13.18 -28.61 6.98
N SER A 48 12.09 -29.23 7.46
CA SER A 48 10.74 -28.63 7.42
C SER A 48 10.67 -27.39 8.31
N THR A 49 11.23 -27.47 9.53
CA THR A 49 11.32 -26.37 10.47
C THR A 49 12.12 -25.20 9.90
N ALA A 50 13.29 -25.48 9.29
CA ALA A 50 14.10 -24.44 8.66
C ALA A 50 13.36 -23.75 7.51
N TYR A 51 12.66 -24.51 6.67
CA TYR A 51 11.86 -23.95 5.58
C TYR A 51 10.72 -23.05 6.10
N ILE A 52 9.95 -23.53 7.09
CA ILE A 52 8.85 -22.78 7.70
C ILE A 52 9.35 -21.48 8.32
N ASN A 53 10.50 -21.50 8.99
CA ASN A 53 11.11 -20.31 9.58
C ASN A 53 11.45 -19.26 8.51
N ILE A 54 12.14 -19.65 7.43
CA ILE A 54 12.47 -18.75 6.32
C ILE A 54 11.21 -18.14 5.70
N MET A 55 10.17 -18.95 5.52
CA MET A 55 8.93 -18.47 4.91
C MET A 55 8.15 -17.55 5.86
N THR A 56 8.17 -17.83 7.17
CA THR A 56 7.58 -16.95 8.20
C THR A 56 8.28 -15.59 8.22
N GLU A 57 9.61 -15.56 8.15
CA GLU A 57 10.37 -14.30 8.05
C GLU A 57 10.01 -13.50 6.79
N ARG A 58 9.83 -14.18 5.65
CA ARG A 58 9.40 -13.52 4.39
C ARG A 58 8.00 -12.93 4.52
N MET A 59 7.08 -13.64 5.16
CA MET A 59 5.73 -13.14 5.42
C MET A 59 5.74 -11.92 6.36
N GLN A 60 6.61 -11.91 7.37
CA GLN A 60 6.77 -10.74 8.24
C GLN A 60 7.29 -9.53 7.45
N LYS A 61 8.28 -9.73 6.57
CA LYS A 61 8.77 -8.67 5.68
C LYS A 61 7.68 -8.16 4.73
N ALA A 62 6.83 -9.05 4.21
CA ALA A 62 5.66 -8.66 3.41
C ALA A 62 4.66 -7.82 4.22
N GLY A 63 4.44 -8.16 5.51
CA GLY A 63 3.66 -7.36 6.44
C GLY A 63 4.23 -5.96 6.66
N GLN A 64 5.55 -5.85 6.88
CA GLN A 64 6.22 -4.55 7.01
C GLN A 64 6.11 -3.71 5.72
N MET A 65 6.23 -4.34 4.55
CA MET A 65 6.03 -3.66 3.27
C MET A 65 4.59 -3.14 3.14
N LYS A 66 3.59 -3.91 3.58
CA LYS A 66 2.19 -3.47 3.59
C LYS A 66 2.03 -2.18 4.41
N GLU A 67 2.60 -2.12 5.61
CA GLU A 67 2.54 -0.94 6.48
C GLU A 67 3.18 0.29 5.80
N LEU A 68 4.37 0.12 5.21
CA LEU A 68 5.06 1.20 4.49
C LEU A 68 4.24 1.71 3.29
N LEU A 69 3.61 0.80 2.53
CA LEU A 69 2.77 1.16 1.40
C LEU A 69 1.50 1.90 1.85
N GLN A 70 0.91 1.52 2.99
CA GLN A 70 -0.23 2.23 3.57
C GLN A 70 0.14 3.63 4.06
N GLU A 71 1.32 3.81 4.65
CA GLU A 71 1.84 5.12 5.01
C GLU A 71 2.05 6.00 3.77
N PHE A 72 2.66 5.44 2.72
CA PHE A 72 2.84 6.16 1.46
C PHE A 72 1.51 6.58 0.81
N ILE A 73 0.50 5.70 0.83
CA ILE A 73 -0.87 6.04 0.40
C ILE A 73 -1.42 7.23 1.20
N SER A 74 -1.22 7.22 2.52
CA SER A 74 -1.66 8.32 3.39
C SER A 74 -0.99 9.65 3.03
N TYR A 75 0.31 9.64 2.71
CA TYR A 75 1.01 10.84 2.22
C TYR A 75 0.46 11.33 0.88
N MET A 76 0.16 10.43 -0.06
CA MET A 76 -0.43 10.81 -1.35
C MET A 76 -1.83 11.41 -1.19
N GLU A 77 -2.65 10.88 -0.27
CA GLU A 77 -3.98 11.40 0.03
C GLU A 77 -3.91 12.80 0.65
N ALA A 78 -2.99 13.02 1.57
CA ALA A 78 -2.74 14.33 2.16
C ALA A 78 -2.27 15.34 1.10
N ALA A 79 -1.34 14.94 0.23
CA ALA A 79 -0.85 15.79 -0.86
C ALA A 79 -1.98 16.16 -1.83
N ARG A 80 -2.77 15.19 -2.28
CA ARG A 80 -3.94 15.42 -3.15
C ARG A 80 -4.92 16.39 -2.50
N THR A 81 -5.26 16.18 -1.23
CA THR A 81 -6.18 17.06 -0.48
C THR A 81 -5.66 18.50 -0.43
N LYS A 82 -4.37 18.69 -0.13
CA LYS A 82 -3.74 20.01 -0.09
C LYS A 82 -3.79 20.72 -1.45
N PHE A 83 -3.57 19.99 -2.54
CA PHE A 83 -3.62 20.56 -3.87
C PHE A 83 -5.04 20.95 -4.29
N VAL A 84 -6.04 20.11 -4.02
CA VAL A 84 -7.45 20.43 -4.28
C VAL A 84 -7.89 21.66 -3.47
N SER A 85 -7.52 21.74 -2.18
CA SER A 85 -7.84 22.91 -1.35
C SER A 85 -7.25 24.20 -1.90
N ARG A 86 -5.98 24.17 -2.31
CA ARG A 86 -5.30 25.33 -2.88
C ARG A 86 -5.91 25.80 -4.19
N ASP A 87 -6.33 24.87 -5.04
CA ASP A 87 -7.02 25.19 -6.29
C ASP A 87 -8.37 25.86 -6.01
N GLN A 88 -9.14 25.34 -5.06
CA GLN A 88 -10.41 25.92 -4.63
C GLN A 88 -10.25 27.31 -4.01
N GLU A 89 -9.29 27.49 -3.10
CA GLU A 89 -8.96 28.79 -2.49
C GLU A 89 -8.59 29.84 -3.55
N GLY A 90 -7.73 29.45 -4.50
CA GLY A 90 -7.33 30.33 -5.61
C GLY A 90 -8.52 30.70 -6.50
N ALA A 91 -9.38 29.73 -6.82
CA ALA A 91 -10.57 29.95 -7.62
C ALA A 91 -11.57 30.92 -6.93
N SER A 92 -11.79 30.78 -5.62
CA SER A 92 -12.66 31.69 -4.85
C SER A 92 -12.08 33.09 -4.79
N ALA A 93 -10.77 33.23 -4.50
CA ALA A 93 -10.09 34.52 -4.45
C ALA A 93 -10.15 35.29 -5.79
N ILE A 94 -10.06 34.59 -6.93
CA ILE A 94 -10.18 35.21 -8.26
C ILE A 94 -11.64 35.62 -8.57
N ARG A 95 -12.62 34.82 -8.15
CA ARG A 95 -14.05 35.11 -8.39
C ARG A 95 -14.63 36.18 -7.45
N GLY A 96 -13.88 36.62 -6.44
CA GLY A 96 -14.32 37.65 -5.50
C GLY A 96 -15.50 37.22 -4.63
N CYS A 97 -15.64 35.91 -4.40
CA CYS A 97 -16.62 35.32 -3.48
C CYS A 97 -15.95 35.00 -2.14
#